data_AF-A0AA51N6E5-F1
#
_entry.id   AF-A0AA51N6E5-F1
#
_cell.length_a   1.000
_cell.length_b   1.000
_cell.length_c   1.000
_cell.angle_alpha   90.00
_cell.angle_beta   90.00
_cell.angle_gamma   90.00
#
_symmetry.space_group_name_H-M   'P 1'
#
loop_
_entity.id
_entity.type
_entity.pdbx_description
1 polymer ?
#
loop_
_entity_poly.entity_id
_entity_poly.type
_entity_poly.pdbx_seq_one_letter_code
_entity_poly.pdbx_strand_id
1 'polypeptide(L)'
;MKKDKLEQFINHNRNQFEADFDLDKNWDQLEAKINKKKDRHPGWMVAASIAMLLVIGWLIYDRAILTDKINQLEQITYNNKPYAEIENYYQINITEKKAKINELSKQNNLSVKTDLAALNKKYKDLKSQVKNQGAHPQLVNAMIQNLQTQIEILEQKLNILQELQEYSKNEKQENNEISI
;
A
#
# COMPACT_ATOMS: atom_id res chain seq x y z
N MET A 1 4.37 -76.99 35.79
CA MET A 1 4.25 -76.59 34.36
C MET A 1 3.26 -75.43 34.28
N LYS A 2 3.68 -74.25 33.81
CA LYS A 2 2.82 -73.05 33.71
C LYS A 2 2.35 -72.92 32.26
N LYS A 3 1.03 -72.95 32.01
CA LYS A 3 0.43 -72.80 30.68
C LYS A 3 0.67 -71.38 30.15
N ASP A 4 1.03 -71.28 28.87
CA ASP A 4 1.45 -70.04 28.22
C ASP A 4 0.27 -69.05 28.11
N LYS A 5 0.54 -67.75 28.28
CA LYS A 5 -0.51 -66.70 28.33
C LYS A 5 -1.27 -66.57 27.01
N LEU A 6 -0.58 -66.85 25.91
CA LEU A 6 -1.17 -66.81 24.58
C LEU A 6 -2.23 -67.90 24.39
N GLU A 7 -1.97 -69.10 24.91
CA GLU A 7 -2.90 -70.22 24.81
C GLU A 7 -4.18 -69.95 25.60
N GLN A 8 -4.07 -69.29 26.77
CA GLN A 8 -5.23 -68.83 27.52
C GLN A 8 -6.00 -67.76 26.76
N PHE A 9 -5.32 -66.80 26.14
CA PHE A 9 -5.98 -65.75 25.35
C PHE A 9 -6.74 -66.33 24.15
N ILE A 10 -6.11 -67.24 23.40
CA ILE A 10 -6.74 -67.86 22.22
C ILE A 10 -7.93 -68.71 22.65
N ASN A 11 -7.78 -69.56 23.68
CA ASN A 11 -8.91 -70.37 24.16
C ASN A 11 -10.05 -69.53 24.74
N HIS A 12 -9.74 -68.45 25.49
CA HIS A 12 -10.76 -67.59 26.08
C HIS A 12 -11.56 -66.82 25.03
N ASN A 13 -10.95 -66.51 23.88
CA ASN A 13 -11.61 -65.78 22.79
C ASN A 13 -12.03 -66.67 21.63
N ARG A 14 -11.85 -68.00 21.74
CA ARG A 14 -12.14 -68.94 20.66
C ARG A 14 -13.57 -68.84 20.16
N ASN A 15 -14.53 -68.70 21.07
CA ASN A 15 -15.94 -68.53 20.73
C ASN A 15 -16.24 -67.22 19.95
N GLN A 16 -15.41 -66.18 20.09
CA GLN A 16 -15.54 -64.95 19.30
C GLN A 16 -14.93 -65.11 17.90
N PHE A 17 -13.93 -65.98 17.75
CA PHE A 17 -13.37 -66.34 16.44
C PHE A 17 -14.25 -67.36 15.69
N GLU A 18 -14.93 -68.25 16.41
CA GLU A 18 -15.83 -69.27 15.86
C GLU A 18 -17.29 -68.78 15.76
N ALA A 19 -17.60 -67.56 16.19
CA ALA A 19 -18.91 -66.94 15.96
C ALA A 19 -19.12 -66.74 14.46
N ASP A 20 -20.25 -67.23 13.93
CA ASP A 20 -20.63 -67.15 12.51
C ASP A 20 -20.44 -65.72 11.99
N PHE A 21 -19.37 -65.51 11.24
CA PHE A 21 -19.10 -64.24 10.57
C PHE A 21 -19.93 -64.19 9.29
N ASP A 22 -21.12 -63.60 9.39
CA ASP A 22 -22.00 -63.33 8.24
C ASP A 22 -21.37 -62.21 7.38
N LEU A 23 -20.54 -62.62 6.42
CA LEU A 23 -19.81 -61.76 5.50
C LEU A 23 -20.74 -60.76 4.81
N ASP A 24 -21.88 -61.22 4.29
CA ASP A 24 -22.75 -60.41 3.44
C ASP A 24 -23.38 -59.24 4.22
N LYS A 25 -23.93 -59.52 5.41
CA LYS A 25 -24.53 -58.44 6.23
C LYS A 25 -23.51 -57.41 6.70
N ASN A 26 -22.28 -57.84 6.94
CA ASN A 26 -21.23 -56.97 7.45
C ASN A 26 -20.60 -56.11 6.34
N TRP A 27 -20.56 -56.62 5.10
CA TRP A 27 -20.12 -55.85 3.93
C TRP A 27 -21.11 -54.75 3.54
N ASP A 28 -22.41 -55.03 3.56
CA ASP A 28 -23.46 -54.03 3.27
C ASP A 28 -23.38 -52.81 4.18
N GLN A 29 -23.08 -53.02 5.47
CA GLN A 29 -22.92 -51.94 6.45
C GLN A 29 -21.67 -51.09 6.21
N LEU A 30 -20.61 -51.68 5.65
CA LEU A 30 -19.39 -50.97 5.28
C LEU A 30 -19.62 -50.14 4.01
N GLU A 31 -20.27 -50.72 3.00
CA GLU A 31 -20.57 -50.03 1.75
C GLU A 31 -21.51 -48.84 1.94
N ALA A 32 -22.53 -48.99 2.80
CA ALA A 32 -23.42 -47.90 3.17
C ALA A 32 -22.72 -46.73 3.90
N LYS A 33 -21.61 -46.98 4.59
CA LYS A 33 -20.80 -45.93 5.25
C LYS A 33 -19.85 -45.23 4.28
N ILE A 34 -19.42 -45.89 3.21
CA ILE A 34 -18.51 -45.34 2.21
C ILE A 34 -19.25 -44.42 1.23
N ASN A 35 -20.52 -44.71 0.91
CA ASN A 35 -21.24 -44.03 -0.18
C ASN A 35 -22.05 -42.77 0.19
N LYS A 36 -21.86 -42.18 1.38
CA LYS A 36 -22.52 -40.89 1.69
C LYS A 36 -21.78 -39.72 1.04
N LYS A 37 -22.11 -39.42 -0.22
CA LYS A 37 -21.75 -38.14 -0.85
C LYS A 37 -22.33 -37.00 0.00
N LYS A 38 -21.44 -36.18 0.53
CA LYS A 38 -21.77 -35.00 1.34
C LYS A 38 -22.25 -33.90 0.40
N ASP A 39 -23.56 -33.71 0.31
CA ASP A 39 -24.16 -32.56 -0.37
C ASP A 39 -23.72 -31.28 0.34
N ARG A 40 -22.75 -30.58 -0.25
CA ARG A 40 -22.36 -29.24 0.17
C ARG A 40 -23.20 -28.27 -0.64
N HIS A 41 -24.27 -27.72 -0.06
CA HIS A 41 -25.02 -26.64 -0.70
C HIS A 41 -24.12 -25.40 -0.85
N PRO A 42 -23.80 -24.95 -2.08
CA PRO A 42 -22.82 -23.89 -2.33
C PRO A 42 -23.44 -22.48 -2.28
N GLY A 43 -24.61 -22.31 -1.65
CA GLY A 43 -25.36 -21.05 -1.68
C GLY A 43 -24.57 -19.85 -1.14
N TRP A 44 -23.72 -20.07 -0.13
CA TRP A 44 -22.90 -18.99 0.43
C TRP A 44 -21.73 -18.58 -0.47
N MET A 45 -21.21 -19.52 -1.28
CA MET A 45 -20.09 -19.29 -2.18
C MET A 45 -20.51 -18.48 -3.43
N VAL A 46 -21.77 -18.65 -3.87
CA VAL A 46 -22.37 -17.86 -4.94
C VAL A 46 -22.71 -16.43 -4.47
N ALA A 47 -23.20 -16.26 -3.25
CA ALA A 47 -23.46 -14.92 -2.71
C ALA A 47 -22.16 -14.10 -2.53
N ALA A 48 -21.08 -14.75 -2.10
CA ALA A 48 -19.77 -14.10 -1.95
C ALA A 48 -19.18 -13.62 -3.28
N SER A 49 -19.34 -14.39 -4.37
CA SER A 49 -18.84 -13.98 -5.69
C SER A 49 -19.61 -12.81 -6.26
N ILE A 50 -20.94 -12.76 -6.06
CA ILE A 50 -21.78 -11.62 -6.46
C ILE A 50 -21.40 -10.37 -5.66
N ALA A 51 -21.23 -10.49 -4.34
CA ALA A 51 -20.79 -9.36 -3.50
C ALA A 51 -19.40 -8.85 -3.92
N MET A 52 -18.47 -9.76 -4.23
CA MET A 52 -17.13 -9.40 -4.71
C MET A 52 -17.18 -8.67 -6.05
N LEU A 53 -18.00 -9.14 -7.00
CA LEU A 53 -18.20 -8.48 -8.28
C LEU A 53 -18.87 -7.10 -8.14
N LEU A 54 -19.80 -6.94 -7.21
CA LEU A 54 -20.40 -5.63 -6.91
C LEU A 54 -19.41 -4.66 -6.28
N VAL A 55 -18.54 -5.13 -5.38
CA VAL A 55 -17.48 -4.30 -4.78
C VAL A 55 -16.46 -3.90 -5.85
N ILE A 56 -16.02 -4.83 -6.68
CA ILE A 56 -15.08 -4.54 -7.78
C ILE A 56 -15.73 -3.62 -8.81
N GLY A 57 -16.99 -3.87 -9.17
CA GLY A 57 -17.77 -3.03 -10.08
C GLY A 57 -17.98 -1.62 -9.54
N TRP A 58 -18.26 -1.47 -8.25
CA TRP A 58 -18.36 -0.17 -7.58
C TRP A 58 -17.02 0.56 -7.52
N LEU A 59 -15.92 -0.15 -7.23
CA LEU A 59 -14.57 0.43 -7.28
C LEU A 59 -14.21 0.88 -8.70
N ILE A 60 -14.54 0.09 -9.73
CA ILE A 60 -14.30 0.46 -11.13
C ILE A 60 -15.20 1.63 -11.55
N TYR A 61 -16.47 1.64 -11.16
CA TYR A 61 -17.41 2.73 -11.45
C TYR A 61 -17.00 4.05 -10.79
N ASP A 62 -16.61 3.99 -9.50
CA ASP A 62 -16.03 5.14 -8.82
C ASP A 62 -14.79 5.59 -9.59
N ARG A 63 -13.81 4.71 -9.87
CA ARG A 63 -12.63 5.04 -10.69
C ARG A 63 -12.95 5.59 -12.08
N ALA A 64 -14.00 5.14 -12.75
CA ALA A 64 -14.38 5.60 -14.09
C ALA A 64 -14.94 7.03 -14.05
N ILE A 65 -15.87 7.32 -13.13
CA ILE A 65 -16.37 8.69 -12.89
C ILE A 65 -15.24 9.62 -12.40
N LEU A 66 -14.27 9.07 -11.65
CA LEU A 66 -13.07 9.78 -11.24
C LEU A 66 -12.13 10.12 -12.41
N THR A 67 -11.99 9.21 -13.38
CA THR A 67 -11.10 9.38 -14.54
C THR A 67 -11.59 10.48 -15.47
N ASP A 68 -12.89 10.57 -15.73
CA ASP A 68 -13.45 11.61 -16.62
C ASP A 68 -13.16 13.04 -16.14
N LYS A 69 -13.10 13.26 -14.82
CA LYS A 69 -12.80 14.58 -14.23
C LYS A 69 -11.31 14.85 -14.05
N ILE A 70 -10.47 13.82 -13.96
CA ILE A 70 -9.02 13.96 -14.01
C ILE A 70 -8.57 14.24 -15.45
N ASN A 71 -9.22 13.67 -16.45
CA ASN A 71 -9.03 14.01 -17.86
C ASN A 71 -9.34 15.49 -18.14
N GLN A 72 -10.26 16.12 -17.39
CA GLN A 72 -10.47 17.56 -17.47
C GLN A 72 -9.25 18.35 -17.01
N LEU A 73 -8.53 17.91 -15.97
CA LEU A 73 -7.28 18.54 -15.52
C LEU A 73 -6.17 18.45 -16.57
N GLU A 74 -6.09 17.33 -17.30
CA GLU A 74 -5.11 17.15 -18.38
C GLU A 74 -5.37 18.04 -19.60
N GLN A 75 -6.64 18.39 -19.84
CA GLN A 75 -7.04 19.29 -20.93
C GLN A 75 -6.92 20.78 -20.58
N ILE A 76 -6.68 21.13 -19.31
CA ILE A 76 -6.44 22.53 -18.93
C ILE A 76 -5.12 23.00 -19.53
N THR A 77 -5.18 24.13 -20.22
CA THR A 77 -3.99 24.84 -20.67
C THR A 77 -3.75 26.05 -19.77
N TYR A 78 -2.51 26.21 -19.31
CA TYR A 78 -2.04 27.40 -18.60
C TYR A 78 -0.80 27.93 -19.31
N ASN A 79 -0.79 29.21 -19.69
CA ASN A 79 0.28 29.82 -20.49
C ASN A 79 0.68 28.98 -21.72
N ASN A 80 -0.32 28.50 -22.48
CA ASN A 80 -0.15 27.68 -23.67
C ASN A 80 0.52 26.30 -23.45
N LYS A 81 0.61 25.84 -22.20
CA LYS A 81 1.11 24.51 -21.83
C LYS A 81 0.04 23.68 -21.11
N PRO A 82 -0.03 22.36 -21.32
CA PRO A 82 -0.89 21.48 -20.54
C PRO A 82 -0.57 21.59 -19.04
N TYR A 83 -1.59 21.67 -18.20
CA TYR A 83 -1.41 21.74 -16.75
C TYR A 83 -0.64 20.52 -16.22
N ALA A 84 -0.87 19.33 -16.78
CA ALA A 84 -0.15 18.11 -16.40
C ALA A 84 1.37 18.24 -16.61
N GLU A 85 1.82 18.93 -17.66
CA GLU A 85 3.25 19.19 -17.90
C GLU A 85 3.81 20.12 -16.82
N ILE A 86 3.06 21.16 -16.46
CA ILE A 86 3.43 22.12 -15.41
C ILE A 86 3.48 21.45 -14.04
N GLU A 87 2.46 20.65 -13.68
CA GLU A 87 2.42 19.90 -12.42
C GLU A 87 3.63 18.97 -12.34
N ASN A 88 3.91 18.20 -13.40
CA ASN A 88 5.04 17.28 -13.44
C ASN A 88 6.37 18.01 -13.27
N TYR A 89 6.58 19.12 -13.99
CA TYR A 89 7.79 19.94 -13.86
C TYR A 89 8.05 20.37 -12.41
N TYR A 90 7.03 20.92 -11.75
CA TYR A 90 7.15 21.37 -10.37
C TYR A 90 7.34 20.20 -9.38
N GLN A 91 6.69 19.06 -9.58
CA GLN A 91 6.86 17.88 -8.71
C GLN A 91 8.27 17.29 -8.80
N ILE A 92 8.85 17.23 -10.01
CA ILE A 92 10.24 16.83 -10.21
C ILE A 92 11.16 17.78 -9.44
N ASN A 93 10.98 19.09 -9.61
CA ASN A 93 11.79 20.12 -8.95
C ASN A 93 11.71 20.03 -7.40
N ILE A 94 10.51 19.86 -6.86
CA ILE A 94 10.29 19.63 -5.41
C ILE A 94 11.04 18.39 -4.94
N THR A 95 11.00 17.31 -5.72
CA THR A 95 11.65 16.03 -5.38
C THR A 95 13.17 16.18 -5.37
N GLU A 96 13.74 16.80 -6.41
CA GLU A 96 15.17 17.07 -6.52
C GLU A 96 15.67 17.95 -5.37
N LYS A 97 14.96 19.04 -5.04
CA LYS A 97 15.34 19.92 -3.93
C LYS A 97 15.28 19.21 -2.58
N LYS A 98 14.25 18.39 -2.34
CA LYS A 98 14.19 17.55 -1.14
C LYS A 98 15.36 16.57 -1.06
N ALA A 99 15.72 15.92 -2.17
CA ALA A 99 16.87 15.03 -2.22
C ALA A 99 18.17 15.76 -1.87
N LYS A 100 18.39 16.94 -2.46
CA LYS A 100 19.55 17.79 -2.18
C LYS A 100 19.62 18.26 -0.73
N ILE A 101 18.48 18.67 -0.13
CA ILE A 101 18.41 19.02 1.30
C ILE A 101 18.82 17.82 2.16
N ASN A 102 18.30 16.63 1.86
CA ASN A 102 18.62 15.43 2.63
C ASN A 102 20.10 15.06 2.52
N GLU A 103 20.70 15.19 1.34
CA GLU A 103 22.12 14.95 1.11
C GLU A 103 23.00 15.92 1.91
N LEU A 104 22.76 17.23 1.78
CA LEU A 104 23.50 18.26 2.53
C LEU A 104 23.31 18.13 4.04
N SER A 105 22.10 17.80 4.49
CA SER A 105 21.79 17.60 5.91
C SER A 105 22.59 16.42 6.48
N LYS A 106 22.68 15.30 5.74
CA LYS A 106 23.48 14.14 6.14
C LYS A 106 24.97 14.46 6.18
N GLN A 107 25.50 15.16 5.17
CA GLN A 107 26.91 15.52 5.12
C GLN A 107 27.33 16.38 6.33
N ASN A 108 26.45 17.26 6.80
CA ASN A 108 26.73 18.18 7.90
C ASN A 108 26.20 17.69 9.26
N ASN A 109 25.67 16.45 9.36
CA ASN A 109 25.00 15.92 10.56
C ASN A 109 23.89 16.84 11.12
N LEU A 110 23.21 17.59 10.24
CA LEU A 110 22.13 18.51 10.61
C LEU A 110 20.78 17.82 10.45
N SER A 111 19.86 18.05 11.39
CA SER A 111 18.46 17.62 11.26
C SER A 111 17.62 18.76 10.66
N VAL A 112 17.43 18.74 9.34
CA VAL A 112 16.58 19.74 8.67
C VAL A 112 15.20 19.16 8.38
N LYS A 113 14.17 19.72 9.02
CA LYS A 113 12.77 19.35 8.75
C LYS A 113 12.24 20.15 7.56
N THR A 114 11.89 19.47 6.48
CA THR A 114 11.17 20.06 5.34
C THR A 114 9.66 19.99 5.57
N ASP A 115 9.14 20.68 6.59
CA ASP A 115 7.69 20.70 6.81
C ASP A 115 6.98 21.45 5.67
N LEU A 116 6.33 20.67 4.81
CA LEU A 116 5.44 21.12 3.74
C LEU A 116 4.04 20.54 3.94
N ALA A 117 3.72 19.98 5.11
CA ALA A 117 2.50 19.21 5.33
C ALA A 117 1.24 20.04 5.04
N ALA A 118 1.23 21.29 5.51
CA ALA A 118 0.13 22.22 5.25
C ALA A 118 -0.05 22.54 3.76
N LEU A 119 1.05 22.77 3.03
CA LEU A 119 1.00 23.08 1.60
C LEU A 119 0.54 21.86 0.80
N ASN A 120 1.05 20.66 1.13
CA ASN A 120 0.64 19.39 0.53
C ASN A 120 -0.85 19.13 0.74
N LYS A 121 -1.36 19.37 1.96
CA LYS A 121 -2.78 19.25 2.26
C LYS A 121 -3.60 20.23 1.42
N LYS A 122 -3.22 21.50 1.41
CA LYS A 122 -3.88 22.54 0.61
C LYS A 122 -3.88 22.20 -0.89
N TYR A 123 -2.79 21.64 -1.42
CA TYR A 123 -2.72 21.18 -2.81
C TYR A 123 -3.73 20.05 -3.10
N LYS A 124 -3.80 19.05 -2.21
CA LYS A 124 -4.79 17.95 -2.32
C LYS A 124 -6.22 18.46 -2.26
N ASP A 125 -6.49 19.42 -1.37
CA ASP A 125 -7.81 20.03 -1.22
C ASP A 125 -8.22 20.79 -2.49
N LEU A 126 -7.29 21.53 -3.11
CA LEU A 126 -7.51 22.20 -4.39
C LEU A 126 -7.76 21.19 -5.53
N LYS A 127 -6.98 20.10 -5.60
CA LYS A 127 -7.19 19.03 -6.59
C LYS A 127 -8.57 18.38 -6.43
N SER A 128 -9.03 18.21 -5.18
CA SER A 128 -10.37 17.72 -4.86
C SER A 128 -11.48 18.71 -5.28
N GLN A 129 -11.27 20.01 -5.08
CA GLN A 129 -12.19 21.05 -5.54
C GLN A 129 -12.31 21.06 -7.07
N VAL A 130 -11.20 20.97 -7.80
CA VAL A 130 -11.23 20.87 -9.27
C VAL A 130 -12.01 19.64 -9.72
N LYS A 131 -11.80 18.50 -9.05
CA LYS A 131 -12.56 17.28 -9.32
C LYS A 131 -14.07 17.47 -9.05
N ASN A 132 -14.47 18.19 -8.01
CA ASN A 132 -15.89 18.32 -7.67
C ASN A 132 -16.60 19.39 -8.51
N GLN A 133 -15.98 20.55 -8.68
CA GLN A 133 -16.59 21.78 -9.21
C GLN A 133 -16.15 22.12 -10.64
N GLY A 134 -15.09 21.47 -11.14
CA GLY A 134 -14.50 21.75 -12.44
C GLY A 134 -13.25 22.62 -12.37
N ALA A 135 -12.55 22.68 -13.49
CA ALA A 135 -11.25 23.31 -13.64
C ALA A 135 -11.32 24.83 -13.86
N HIS A 136 -11.64 25.58 -12.81
CA HIS A 136 -11.65 27.04 -12.90
C HIS A 136 -10.23 27.62 -12.93
N PRO A 137 -9.95 28.66 -13.75
CA PRO A 137 -8.64 29.30 -13.81
C PRO A 137 -8.09 29.73 -12.44
N GLN A 138 -8.98 30.18 -11.53
CA GLN A 138 -8.60 30.57 -10.17
C GLN A 138 -8.09 29.38 -9.33
N LEU A 139 -8.72 28.20 -9.45
CA LEU A 139 -8.28 26.99 -8.75
C LEU A 139 -6.94 26.51 -9.30
N VAL A 140 -6.78 26.52 -10.62
CA VAL A 140 -5.53 26.16 -11.30
C VAL A 140 -4.40 27.08 -10.88
N ASN A 141 -4.64 28.39 -10.87
CA ASN A 141 -3.66 29.37 -10.39
C ASN A 141 -3.29 29.13 -8.93
N ALA A 142 -4.27 28.86 -8.06
CA ALA A 142 -4.01 28.55 -6.65
C ALA A 142 -3.18 27.26 -6.47
N MET A 143 -3.39 26.25 -7.32
CA MET A 143 -2.59 25.03 -7.34
C MET A 143 -1.15 25.31 -7.77
N ILE A 144 -0.94 26.09 -8.83
CA ILE A 144 0.39 26.48 -9.31
C ILE A 144 1.12 27.30 -8.24
N GLN A 145 0.45 28.30 -7.66
CA GLN A 145 1.01 29.11 -6.57
C GLN A 145 1.41 28.23 -5.37
N ASN A 146 0.59 27.25 -5.02
CA ASN A 146 0.95 26.32 -3.94
C ASN A 146 2.25 25.57 -4.24
N LEU A 147 2.41 25.06 -5.47
CA LEU A 147 3.64 24.37 -5.90
C LEU A 147 4.84 25.32 -5.89
N GLN A 148 4.67 26.56 -6.35
CA GLN A 148 5.71 27.59 -6.31
C GLN A 148 6.15 27.89 -4.87
N THR A 149 5.21 28.09 -3.95
CA THR A 149 5.54 28.33 -2.53
C THR A 149 6.26 27.13 -1.89
N GLN A 150 5.90 25.89 -2.26
CA GLN A 150 6.65 24.72 -1.80
C GLN A 150 8.12 24.78 -2.22
N ILE A 151 8.37 25.20 -3.46
CA ILE A 151 9.73 25.35 -4.01
C ILE A 151 10.49 26.47 -3.32
N GLU A 152 9.87 27.64 -3.12
CA GLU A 152 10.47 28.77 -2.42
C GLU A 152 10.93 28.37 -1.01
N ILE A 153 10.10 27.64 -0.26
CA ILE A 153 10.45 27.14 1.08
C ILE A 153 11.64 26.18 1.00
N LEU A 154 11.68 25.30 -0.01
CA LEU A 154 12.80 24.37 -0.19
C LEU A 154 14.08 25.09 -0.60
N GLU A 155 14.00 26.13 -1.42
CA GLU A 155 15.12 26.98 -1.80
C GLU A 155 15.70 27.74 -0.60
N GLN A 156 14.86 28.37 0.20
CA GLN A 156 15.30 29.02 1.44
C GLN A 156 16.05 28.05 2.35
N LYS A 157 15.57 26.81 2.48
CA LYS A 157 16.25 25.78 3.28
C LYS A 157 17.57 25.34 2.69
N LEU A 158 17.68 25.24 1.37
CA LEU A 158 18.93 24.94 0.70
C LEU A 158 19.96 26.06 0.92
N ASN A 159 19.54 27.31 0.80
CA ASN A 159 20.43 28.46 1.01
C ASN A 159 21.00 28.47 2.43
N ILE A 160 20.13 28.31 3.45
CA ILE A 160 20.56 28.21 4.86
C ILE A 160 21.56 27.06 5.06
N LEU A 161 21.31 25.90 4.46
CA LEU A 161 22.23 24.76 4.56
C LEU A 161 23.59 25.04 3.91
N GLN A 162 23.60 25.72 2.76
CA GLN A 162 24.83 26.09 2.07
C GLN A 162 25.64 27.12 2.85
N GLU A 163 24.97 28.16 3.39
CA GLU A 163 25.60 29.16 4.25
C GLU A 163 26.25 28.50 5.47
N LEU A 164 25.54 27.61 6.17
CA LEU A 164 26.08 26.88 7.33
C LEU A 164 27.32 26.04 6.96
N GLN A 165 27.32 25.44 5.77
CA GLN A 165 28.47 24.67 5.28
C GLN A 165 29.67 25.58 5.03
N GLU A 166 29.47 26.75 4.42
CA GLU A 166 30.54 27.73 4.16
C GLU A 166 31.14 28.27 5.47
N TYR A 167 30.30 28.63 6.45
CA TYR A 167 30.74 29.02 7.79
C TYR A 167 31.61 27.94 8.45
N SER A 168 31.14 26.68 8.45
CA SER A 168 31.88 25.57 9.08
C SER A 168 33.23 25.26 8.41
N LYS A 169 33.39 25.63 7.13
CA LYS A 169 34.63 25.44 6.38
C LYS A 169 35.64 26.54 6.71
N ASN A 170 35.18 27.79 6.78
CA ASN A 170 36.04 28.94 7.06
C ASN A 170 36.61 28.88 8.50
N GLU A 171 35.81 28.50 9.51
CA GLU A 171 36.32 28.33 10.88
C GLU A 171 37.43 27.27 10.99
N LYS A 172 37.37 26.20 10.18
CA LYS A 172 38.42 25.17 10.18
C LYS A 172 39.72 25.65 9.54
N GLN A 173 39.65 26.61 8.61
CA GLN A 173 40.84 27.16 7.94
C GLN A 173 41.56 28.17 8.85
N GLU A 174 40.81 29.04 9.52
CA GLU A 174 41.37 30.05 10.43
C GLU A 174 42.06 29.42 11.65
N ASN A 175 41.50 28.35 12.22
CA ASN A 175 42.12 27.63 13.34
C ASN A 175 43.42 26.87 12.96
N ASN A 176 43.60 26.53 11.69
CA ASN A 176 44.82 25.86 11.21
C ASN A 176 45.97 26.86 10.96
N GLU A 177 45.68 28.14 10.71
CA GLU A 177 46.70 29.17 10.50
C GLU A 177 47.26 29.74 11.81
N ILE A 178 46.52 29.65 12.92
CA ILE A 178 46.95 30.16 14.24
C ILE A 178 47.82 29.13 15.00
N SER A 179 47.89 27.88 14.54
CA SER A 179 48.63 26.79 15.20
C SER A 179 50.02 26.50 14.60
N ILE A 180 50.62 27.44 13.86
CA ILE A 180 51.97 27.30 13.26
C ILE A 180 52.98 28.19 13.99
#